data_AF-A0A969JEB3-F1
#
_entry.id   AF-A0A969JEB3-F1
#
_cell.length_a   1.000
_cell.length_b   1.000
_cell.length_c   1.000
_cell.angle_alpha   90.00
_cell.angle_beta   90.00
_cell.angle_gamma   90.00
#
_symmetry.space_group_name_H-M   'P 1'
#
loop_
_entity.id
_entity.type
_entity.pdbx_description
1 polymer ?
#
loop_
_entity_poly.entity_id
_entity_poly.type
_entity_poly.pdbx_seq_one_letter_code
_entity_poly.pdbx_strand_id
1 'polypeptide(L)'
;MDFFKEQIQANLKPIIVLDDDPTGTQTVHGVPVLTEWTQAAIQKELANKTPIFYILTNSRALIAPEADKLAFEIGKNIAKTGQNCWLINRGDSTLRGHFPNEVEALADGLGWSKKGYLTVLIPAFFEGNRFTKNDIHYLVENDKWTPVGETPYAQDKTFGYQSSH
;
A
#
# COMPACT_ATOMS: atom_id res chain seq x y z
N MET A 1 31.90 1.76 12.79
CA MET A 1 30.86 1.45 11.79
C MET A 1 29.68 0.71 12.43
N ASP A 2 29.91 -0.06 13.50
CA ASP A 2 28.88 -0.84 14.19
C ASP A 2 27.91 -0.01 15.05
N PHE A 3 28.37 1.08 15.68
CA PHE A 3 27.51 2.03 16.41
C PHE A 3 26.35 2.58 15.56
N PHE A 4 26.61 2.90 14.28
CA PHE A 4 25.56 3.38 13.38
C PHE A 4 24.60 2.27 12.95
N LYS A 5 25.08 1.04 12.76
CA LYS A 5 24.21 -0.11 12.47
C LYS A 5 23.31 -0.45 13.66
N GLU A 6 23.84 -0.42 14.88
CA GLU A 6 23.08 -0.61 16.11
C GLU A 6 22.07 0.52 16.35
N GLN A 7 22.45 1.78 16.11
CA GLN A 7 21.53 2.92 16.19
C GLN A 7 20.42 2.87 15.13
N ILE A 8 20.72 2.39 13.91
CA ILE A 8 19.73 2.17 12.86
C ILE A 8 18.80 1.01 13.24
N GLN A 9 19.33 -0.11 13.74
CA GLN A 9 18.53 -1.24 14.21
C GLN A 9 17.65 -0.88 15.41
N ALA A 10 18.15 -0.06 16.33
CA ALA A 10 17.38 0.43 17.48
C ALA A 10 16.28 1.43 17.11
N ASN A 11 16.36 2.07 15.94
CA ASN A 11 15.42 3.09 15.46
C ASN A 11 14.65 2.67 14.19
N LEU A 12 14.74 1.41 13.78
CA LEU A 12 14.00 0.90 12.62
C LEU A 12 12.51 0.88 12.97
N LYS A 13 11.78 1.82 12.40
CA LYS A 13 10.32 1.85 12.49
C LYS A 13 9.76 0.62 11.77
N PRO A 14 8.80 -0.11 12.37
CA PRO A 14 8.15 -1.21 11.68
C PRO A 14 7.42 -0.70 10.43
N ILE A 15 7.41 -1.52 9.39
CA ILE A 15 6.70 -1.26 8.15
C ILE A 15 5.41 -2.06 8.16
N ILE A 16 4.28 -1.39 8.00
CA ILE A 16 2.98 -2.03 7.83
C ILE A 16 2.59 -1.88 6.37
N VAL A 17 2.40 -3.00 5.69
CA VAL A 17 1.93 -3.02 4.31
C VAL A 17 0.45 -3.32 4.31
N LEU A 18 -0.38 -2.43 3.76
CA LEU A 18 -1.78 -2.72 3.48
C LEU A 18 -1.86 -3.26 2.06
N ASP A 19 -2.37 -4.47 1.90
CA ASP A 19 -2.46 -5.15 0.58
C ASP A 19 -3.93 -5.25 0.17
N ASP A 20 -4.27 -4.62 -0.96
CA ASP A 20 -5.64 -4.46 -1.45
C ASP A 20 -6.22 -5.74 -2.09
N ASP A 21 -5.37 -6.73 -2.38
CA ASP A 21 -5.72 -8.00 -3.04
C ASP A 21 -4.92 -9.19 -2.47
N PRO A 22 -5.56 -10.32 -2.11
CA PRO A 22 -4.88 -11.53 -1.66
C PRO A 22 -3.80 -12.06 -2.61
N THR A 23 -3.90 -11.79 -3.92
CA THR A 23 -2.87 -12.24 -4.88
C THR A 23 -1.50 -11.60 -4.62
N GLY A 24 -1.46 -10.37 -4.10
CA GLY A 24 -0.23 -9.67 -3.74
C GLY A 24 0.55 -10.38 -2.63
N THR A 25 -0.15 -10.75 -1.56
CA THR A 25 0.43 -11.44 -0.40
C THR A 25 0.94 -12.86 -0.71
N GLN A 26 0.48 -13.50 -1.78
CA GLN A 26 0.96 -14.84 -2.19
C GLN A 26 2.42 -14.84 -2.68
N THR A 27 2.95 -13.66 -3.02
CA THR A 27 4.32 -13.49 -3.53
C THR A 27 5.36 -13.21 -2.43
N VAL A 28 4.93 -13.10 -1.16
CA VAL A 28 5.83 -12.83 -0.03
C VAL A 28 5.98 -14.04 0.88
N HIS A 29 7.18 -14.24 1.42
CA HIS A 29 7.51 -15.35 2.29
C HIS A 29 8.27 -14.86 3.53
N GLY A 30 8.07 -15.54 4.66
CA GLY A 30 8.76 -15.22 5.91
C GLY A 30 8.32 -13.91 6.57
N VAL A 31 7.18 -13.35 6.17
CA VAL A 31 6.57 -12.15 6.74
C VAL A 31 5.16 -12.47 7.26
N PRO A 32 4.78 -11.97 8.45
CA PRO A 32 3.42 -12.15 8.96
C PRO A 32 2.38 -11.43 8.08
N VAL A 33 1.24 -12.09 7.89
CA VAL A 33 0.08 -11.53 7.20
C VAL A 33 -1.10 -11.59 8.17
N LEU A 34 -1.56 -10.42 8.60
CA LEU A 34 -2.76 -10.28 9.40
C LEU A 34 -3.97 -10.26 8.47
N THR A 35 -4.97 -11.08 8.77
CA THR A 35 -6.28 -11.07 8.11
C THR A 35 -7.34 -10.38 8.98
N GLU A 36 -6.91 -9.69 10.02
CA GLU A 36 -7.72 -8.85 10.89
C GLU A 36 -6.94 -7.57 11.23
N TRP A 37 -7.65 -6.48 11.51
CA TRP A 37 -7.05 -5.16 11.74
C TRP A 37 -7.52 -4.53 13.05
N THR A 38 -7.86 -5.36 14.03
CA THR A 38 -8.18 -4.88 15.38
C THR A 38 -6.95 -4.21 16.00
N GLN A 39 -7.15 -3.19 16.84
CA GLN A 39 -6.04 -2.56 17.58
C GLN A 39 -5.19 -3.59 18.33
N ALA A 40 -5.82 -4.60 18.93
CA ALA A 40 -5.14 -5.64 19.70
C ALA A 40 -4.25 -6.54 18.81
N ALA A 41 -4.73 -6.94 17.63
CA ALA A 41 -3.95 -7.75 16.70
C ALA A 41 -2.72 -6.98 16.18
N ILE A 42 -2.91 -5.72 15.78
CA ILE A 42 -1.83 -4.86 15.30
C ILE A 42 -0.81 -4.61 16.42
N GLN A 43 -1.26 -4.31 17.64
CA GLN A 43 -0.37 -4.08 18.77
C GLN A 43 0.40 -5.34 19.17
N LYS A 44 -0.23 -6.51 19.10
CA LYS A 44 0.43 -7.80 19.33
C LYS A 44 1.54 -8.04 18.32
N GLU A 45 1.30 -7.77 17.03
CA GLU A 45 2.33 -7.97 16.01
C GLU A 45 3.49 -6.97 16.18
N LEU A 46 3.18 -5.70 16.45
CA LEU A 46 4.21 -4.70 16.75
C LEU A 46 5.07 -5.09 17.96
N ALA A 47 4.49 -5.73 18.97
CA ALA A 47 5.21 -6.21 20.16
C ALA A 47 6.17 -7.37 19.85
N ASN A 48 5.93 -8.14 18.78
CA ASN A 48 6.85 -9.19 18.31
C ASN A 48 8.16 -8.62 17.73
N LYS A 49 8.27 -7.29 17.60
CA LYS A 49 9.40 -6.57 16.98
C LYS A 49 9.65 -7.02 15.54
N THR A 50 8.58 -7.44 14.85
CA THR A 50 8.63 -7.78 13.43
C THR A 50 8.92 -6.50 12.62
N PRO A 51 9.98 -6.49 11.78
CA PRO A 51 10.37 -5.29 11.05
C PRO A 51 9.36 -4.91 9.96
N ILE A 52 8.65 -5.90 9.40
CA ILE A 52 7.63 -5.71 8.37
C ILE A 52 6.52 -6.76 8.51
N PHE A 53 5.27 -6.34 8.41
CA PHE A 53 4.14 -7.26 8.30
C PHE A 53 3.06 -6.68 7.39
N TYR A 54 2.19 -7.56 6.91
CA TYR A 54 1.10 -7.24 6.00
C TYR A 54 -0.23 -7.23 6.75
N ILE A 55 -1.12 -6.33 6.37
CA ILE A 55 -2.55 -6.41 6.64
C ILE A 55 -3.22 -6.64 5.30
N LEU A 56 -3.79 -7.83 5.12
CA LEU A 56 -4.56 -8.15 3.92
C LEU A 56 -5.94 -7.52 4.06
N THR A 57 -6.20 -6.44 3.33
CA THR A 57 -7.48 -5.71 3.38
C THR A 57 -8.51 -6.32 2.44
N ASN A 58 -8.04 -6.86 1.31
CA ASN A 58 -8.89 -7.32 0.20
C ASN A 58 -9.91 -6.23 -0.23
N SER A 59 -9.52 -4.96 -0.12
CA SER A 59 -10.39 -3.81 -0.33
C SER A 59 -10.84 -3.68 -1.79
N ARG A 60 -10.11 -4.24 -2.76
CA ARG A 60 -10.53 -4.29 -4.17
C ARG A 60 -11.86 -5.02 -4.41
N ALA A 61 -12.29 -5.85 -3.46
CA ALA A 61 -13.60 -6.52 -3.54
C ALA A 61 -14.76 -5.61 -3.09
N LEU A 62 -14.46 -4.42 -2.57
CA LEU A 62 -15.43 -3.48 -2.01
C LEU A 62 -15.79 -2.39 -3.02
N ILE A 63 -16.89 -1.69 -2.75
CA ILE A 63 -17.17 -0.41 -3.40
C ILE A 63 -16.38 0.71 -2.70
N ALA A 64 -16.10 1.81 -3.41
CA ALA A 64 -15.26 2.89 -2.88
C ALA A 64 -15.67 3.40 -1.48
N PRO A 65 -16.96 3.67 -1.17
CA PRO A 65 -17.34 4.11 0.18
C PRO A 65 -17.08 3.09 1.30
N GLU A 66 -16.99 1.80 0.97
CA GLU A 66 -16.68 0.75 1.93
C GLU A 66 -15.17 0.59 2.10
N ALA A 67 -14.40 0.68 1.01
CA ALA A 67 -12.93 0.72 1.05
C ALA A 67 -12.43 1.92 1.86
N ASP A 68 -13.02 3.11 1.68
CA ASP A 68 -12.66 4.32 2.43
C ASP A 68 -12.91 4.14 3.93
N LYS A 69 -14.06 3.56 4.31
CA LYS A 69 -14.39 3.27 5.72
C LYS A 69 -13.40 2.27 6.33
N LEU A 70 -13.05 1.22 5.59
CA LEU A 70 -12.09 0.20 6.01
C LEU A 70 -10.70 0.83 6.24
N ALA A 71 -10.19 1.60 5.27
CA ALA A 71 -8.90 2.26 5.37
C ALA A 71 -8.83 3.26 6.53
N PHE A 72 -9.89 4.05 6.73
CA PHE A 72 -10.01 4.95 7.87
C PHE A 72 -10.01 4.21 9.21
N GLU A 73 -10.73 3.07 9.30
CA GLU A 73 -10.74 2.24 10.50
C GLU A 73 -9.35 1.66 10.82
N ILE A 74 -8.67 1.12 9.80
CA ILE A 74 -7.31 0.59 9.93
C ILE A 74 -6.37 1.69 10.41
N GLY A 75 -6.41 2.87 9.78
CA GLY A 75 -5.62 4.03 10.19
C GLY A 75 -5.85 4.42 11.65
N LYS A 76 -7.12 4.45 12.10
CA LYS A 76 -7.46 4.71 13.51
C LYS A 76 -6.91 3.64 14.45
N ASN A 77 -6.99 2.37 14.07
CA ASN A 77 -6.50 1.28 14.91
C ASN A 77 -4.97 1.30 15.01
N ILE A 78 -4.27 1.59 13.92
CA ILE A 78 -2.81 1.81 13.91
C ILE A 78 -2.45 3.01 14.80
N ALA A 79 -3.13 4.15 14.67
CA ALA A 79 -2.85 5.35 15.47
C ALA A 79 -2.99 5.10 16.98
N LYS A 80 -3.99 4.31 17.39
CA LYS A 80 -4.21 3.93 18.80
C LYS A 80 -3.10 3.06 19.38
N THR A 81 -2.28 2.39 18.57
CA THR A 81 -1.12 1.65 19.07
C THR A 81 -0.03 2.57 19.65
N GLY A 82 -0.02 3.85 19.25
CA GLY A 82 1.00 4.82 19.63
C GLY A 82 2.37 4.57 18.99
N GLN A 83 2.52 3.53 18.18
CA GLN A 83 3.79 3.17 17.54
C GLN A 83 4.02 3.99 16.27
N ASN A 84 5.22 4.58 16.16
CA ASN A 84 5.65 5.24 14.94
C ASN A 84 6.06 4.17 13.91
N CYS A 85 5.35 4.09 12.79
CA CYS A 85 5.55 3.10 11.74
C CYS A 85 5.64 3.76 10.36
N TRP A 86 6.19 3.04 9.39
CA TRP A 86 6.04 3.35 7.97
C TRP A 86 4.83 2.60 7.42
N LEU A 87 4.08 3.24 6.52
CA LEU A 87 2.97 2.60 5.84
C LEU A 87 3.26 2.51 4.36
N ILE A 88 2.95 1.35 3.80
CA ILE A 88 2.93 1.12 2.35
C ILE A 88 1.51 0.68 2.02
N ASN A 89 0.80 1.47 1.22
CA ASN A 89 -0.40 0.97 0.55
C ASN A 89 0.05 0.29 -0.75
N ARG A 90 -0.05 -1.03 -0.78
CA ARG A 90 0.33 -1.85 -1.93
C ARG A 90 -0.93 -2.10 -2.76
N GLY A 91 -0.94 -1.51 -3.96
CA GLY A 91 -1.99 -1.73 -4.94
C GLY A 91 -1.49 -2.41 -6.22
N ASP A 92 -2.38 -2.52 -7.19
CA ASP A 92 -2.10 -3.10 -8.50
C ASP A 92 -1.16 -2.21 -9.34
N SER A 93 -0.12 -2.83 -9.93
CA SER A 93 0.84 -2.11 -10.78
C SER A 93 0.19 -1.45 -12.00
N THR A 94 -0.99 -1.91 -12.44
CA THR A 94 -1.75 -1.25 -13.52
C THR A 94 -2.79 -0.27 -12.97
N LEU A 95 -2.54 0.33 -11.80
CA LEU A 95 -3.30 1.43 -11.20
C LEU A 95 -4.77 1.13 -10.84
N ARG A 96 -5.21 -0.13 -10.94
CA ARG A 96 -6.57 -0.52 -10.55
C ARG A 96 -6.66 -0.60 -9.03
N GLY A 97 -7.64 0.08 -8.46
CA GLY A 97 -7.90 0.06 -7.03
C GLY A 97 -8.55 1.36 -6.60
N HIS A 98 -8.59 1.58 -5.29
CA HIS A 98 -9.26 2.74 -4.68
C HIS A 98 -8.31 3.93 -4.47
N PHE A 99 -7.19 4.00 -5.20
CA PHE A 99 -6.33 5.18 -5.17
C PHE A 99 -7.02 6.37 -5.88
N PRO A 100 -6.93 7.60 -5.35
CA PRO A 100 -6.23 8.01 -4.12
C PRO A 100 -7.06 7.85 -2.84
N ASN A 101 -8.38 7.64 -2.95
CA ASN A 101 -9.33 7.67 -1.83
C ASN A 101 -8.91 6.81 -0.63
N GLU A 102 -8.46 5.58 -0.87
CA GLU A 102 -8.04 4.67 0.20
C GLU A 102 -6.83 5.20 0.98
N VAL A 103 -5.87 5.81 0.28
CA VAL A 103 -4.68 6.41 0.89
C VAL A 103 -5.05 7.64 1.71
N GLU A 104 -5.96 8.46 1.20
CA GLU A 104 -6.45 9.66 1.89
C GLU A 104 -7.25 9.28 3.15
N ALA A 105 -8.15 8.32 3.05
CA ALA A 105 -8.92 7.81 4.18
C ALA A 105 -8.04 7.18 5.26
N LEU A 106 -7.01 6.43 4.86
CA LEU A 106 -5.99 5.91 5.77
C LEU A 106 -5.25 7.04 6.50
N ALA A 107 -4.79 8.06 5.77
CA ALA A 107 -4.12 9.23 6.32
C ALA A 107 -5.01 10.02 7.30
N ASP A 108 -6.30 10.15 6.99
CA ASP A 108 -7.31 10.74 7.87
C ASP A 108 -7.45 9.94 9.18
N GLY A 109 -7.55 8.61 9.07
CA GLY A 109 -7.65 7.71 10.23
C GLY A 109 -6.43 7.80 11.15
N LEU A 110 -5.25 8.01 10.57
CA LEU A 110 -4.00 8.24 11.30
C LEU A 110 -3.87 9.64 11.91
N GLY A 111 -4.75 10.56 11.51
CA GLY A 111 -4.67 11.98 11.86
C GLY A 111 -3.53 12.73 11.15
N TRP A 112 -3.00 12.18 10.06
CA TRP A 112 -1.90 12.76 9.29
C TRP A 112 -2.36 13.93 8.42
N SER A 113 -3.60 13.94 7.95
CA SER A 113 -4.14 15.02 7.12
C SER A 113 -4.12 16.39 7.80
N LYS A 114 -4.14 16.44 9.14
CA LYS A 114 -3.99 17.67 9.93
C LYS A 114 -2.54 18.08 10.18
N LYS A 115 -1.61 17.14 10.07
CA LYS A 115 -0.17 17.32 10.35
C LYS A 115 0.65 17.53 9.07
N GLY A 116 0.08 17.16 7.92
CA GLY A 116 0.78 17.07 6.64
C GLY A 116 1.42 15.69 6.46
N TYR A 117 1.30 15.14 5.26
CA TYR A 117 1.95 13.92 4.83
C TYR A 117 2.36 14.01 3.36
N LEU A 118 3.26 13.14 2.94
CA LEU A 118 3.68 13.01 1.55
C LEU A 118 3.30 11.60 1.07
N THR A 119 2.60 11.54 -0.05
CA THR A 119 2.37 10.29 -0.79
C THR A 119 3.38 10.21 -1.92
N VAL A 120 4.13 9.10 -1.97
CA VAL A 120 5.01 8.77 -3.08
C VAL A 120 4.39 7.59 -3.82
N LEU A 121 3.84 7.85 -5.01
CA LEU A 121 3.22 6.81 -5.85
C LEU A 121 4.29 6.15 -6.72
N ILE A 122 4.50 4.84 -6.54
CA ILE A 122 5.51 4.06 -7.26
C ILE A 122 4.86 2.79 -7.84
N PRO A 123 4.18 2.88 -9.00
CA PRO A 123 3.50 1.74 -9.62
C PRO A 123 4.45 0.87 -10.46
N ALA A 124 5.72 1.29 -10.61
CA ALA A 124 6.73 0.55 -11.36
C ALA A 124 6.91 -0.87 -10.82
N PHE A 125 6.82 -1.86 -11.70
CA PHE A 125 7.01 -3.27 -11.39
C PHE A 125 7.73 -3.93 -12.57
N PHE A 126 9.06 -3.98 -12.48
CA PHE A 126 9.92 -4.32 -13.60
C PHE A 126 9.80 -5.78 -14.03
N GLU A 127 9.61 -6.71 -13.09
CA GLU A 127 9.35 -8.13 -13.37
C GLU A 127 8.02 -8.32 -14.12
N GLY A 128 7.09 -7.38 -13.95
CA GLY A 128 5.86 -7.30 -14.72
C GLY A 128 5.98 -6.48 -16.01
N ASN A 129 7.15 -5.96 -16.39
CA ASN A 129 7.30 -5.00 -17.49
C ASN A 129 6.45 -3.71 -17.33
N ARG A 130 6.25 -3.25 -16.09
CA ARG A 130 5.59 -1.97 -15.77
C ARG A 130 6.65 -0.93 -15.42
N PHE A 131 6.67 0.20 -16.12
CA PHE A 131 7.70 1.23 -15.99
C PHE A 131 7.09 2.61 -15.85
N THR A 132 7.64 3.47 -14.99
CA THR A 132 7.28 4.89 -14.95
C THR A 132 8.42 5.72 -15.52
N LYS A 133 8.15 6.55 -16.52
CA LYS A 133 9.11 7.43 -17.18
C LYS A 133 8.46 8.77 -17.48
N ASN A 134 9.11 9.88 -17.08
CA ASN A 134 8.61 11.23 -17.29
C ASN A 134 7.14 11.40 -16.85
N ASP A 135 6.82 10.91 -15.66
CA ASP A 135 5.46 10.93 -15.08
C ASP A 135 4.40 10.27 -15.96
N ILE A 136 4.78 9.26 -16.74
CA ILE A 136 3.87 8.38 -17.46
C ILE A 136 4.17 6.95 -17.07
N HIS A 137 3.13 6.21 -16.67
CA HIS A 137 3.22 4.79 -16.39
C HIS A 137 2.88 3.95 -17.62
N TYR A 138 3.75 2.96 -17.92
CA TYR A 138 3.72 2.17 -19.14
C TYR A 138 3.69 0.67 -18.83
N LEU A 139 2.96 -0.07 -19.67
CA LEU A 139 3.14 -1.50 -19.88
C LEU A 139 4.02 -1.71 -21.12
N VAL A 140 5.07 -2.53 -20.99
CA VAL A 140 5.99 -2.85 -22.09
C VAL A 140 5.83 -4.31 -22.50
N GLU A 141 5.40 -4.54 -23.74
CA GLU A 141 5.22 -5.87 -24.31
C GLU A 141 5.79 -5.89 -25.72
N ASN A 142 6.64 -6.89 -26.05
CA ASN A 142 7.28 -7.00 -27.37
C ASN A 142 7.96 -5.68 -27.82
N ASP A 143 8.72 -5.05 -26.93
CA ASP A 143 9.37 -3.74 -27.10
C ASP A 143 8.44 -2.53 -27.36
N LYS A 144 7.12 -2.73 -27.31
CA LYS A 144 6.12 -1.66 -27.43
C LYS A 144 5.79 -1.08 -26.06
N TRP A 145 6.03 0.22 -25.90
CA TRP A 145 5.65 0.99 -24.71
C TRP A 145 4.23 1.52 -24.89
N THR A 146 3.30 1.03 -24.08
CA THR A 146 1.89 1.46 -24.10
C THR A 146 1.56 2.13 -22.77
N PRO A 147 1.14 3.41 -22.75
CA PRO A 147 0.65 4.05 -21.53
C PRO A 147 -0.45 3.19 -20.90
N VAL A 148 -0.44 2.98 -19.59
CA VAL A 148 -1.37 2.03 -18.95
C VAL A 148 -2.84 2.39 -19.17
N GLY A 149 -3.16 3.68 -19.28
CA GLY A 149 -4.48 4.23 -19.62
C GLY A 149 -4.98 3.86 -21.02
N GLU A 150 -4.11 3.42 -21.91
CA GLU A 150 -4.45 2.93 -23.26
C GLU A 150 -4.55 1.39 -23.33
N THR A 151 -4.27 0.70 -22.23
CA THR A 151 -4.31 -0.76 -22.17
C THR A 151 -5.71 -1.27 -21.80
N PRO A 152 -6.02 -2.57 -22.02
CA PRO A 152 -7.27 -3.16 -21.54
C PRO A 152 -7.48 -3.05 -20.02
N TYR A 153 -6.41 -2.92 -19.22
CA TYR A 153 -6.52 -2.74 -17.77
C TYR A 153 -7.26 -1.45 -17.39
N ALA A 154 -7.11 -0.40 -18.20
CA ALA A 154 -7.81 0.88 -18.02
C ALA A 154 -9.31 0.79 -18.36
N GLN A 155 -9.73 -0.28 -19.04
CA GLN A 155 -11.14 -0.56 -19.38
C GLN A 155 -11.81 -1.49 -18.35
N ASP A 156 -11.19 -1.68 -17.18
CA ASP A 156 -11.77 -2.45 -16.09
C ASP A 156 -13.17 -1.92 -15.73
N LYS A 157 -14.12 -2.83 -15.49
CA LYS A 157 -15.52 -2.45 -15.24
C LYS A 157 -15.72 -1.75 -13.90
N THR A 158 -14.85 -2.04 -12.93
CA THR A 158 -14.92 -1.54 -11.57
C THR A 158 -13.95 -0.37 -11.37
N PHE A 159 -12.74 -0.49 -11.93
CA PHE A 159 -11.62 0.44 -11.71
C PHE A 159 -11.13 1.11 -12.99
N GLY A 160 -11.99 1.29 -13.99
CA GLY A 160 -11.60 1.91 -15.25
C GLY A 160 -11.08 3.34 -15.08
N TYR A 161 -10.06 3.70 -15.85
CA TYR A 161 -9.42 5.02 -15.82
C TYR A 161 -8.95 5.41 -17.22
N GLN A 162 -8.53 6.66 -17.40
CA GLN A 162 -8.06 7.19 -18.70
C GLN A 162 -6.65 7.79 -18.65
N SER A 163 -6.18 8.20 -17.46
CA SER A 163 -4.86 8.82 -17.29
C SER A 163 -3.78 7.77 -17.05
N SER A 164 -2.59 8.03 -17.60
CA SER A 164 -1.35 7.32 -17.23
C SER A 164 -0.35 8.21 -16.49
N HIS A 165 -0.75 9.46 -16.22
CA HIS A 165 -0.04 10.46 -15.44
C HIS A 165 -0.56 10.48 -14.00
#